data_AF-A0A2E9VXM9-F1
#
_entry.id   AF-A0A2E9VXM9-F1
#
_cell.length_a   1.000
_cell.length_b   1.000
_cell.length_c   1.000
_cell.angle_alpha   90.00
_cell.angle_beta   90.00
_cell.angle_gamma   90.00
#
_symmetry.space_group_name_H-M   'P 1'
#
loop_
_entity.id
_entity.type
_entity.pdbx_description
1 polymer ?
#
loop_
_entity_poly.entity_id
_entity_poly.type
_entity_poly.pdbx_seq_one_letter_code
_entity_poly.pdbx_strand_id
1 'polypeptide(L)'
;MATVYFKDPDSITDVTVDWSGLLGSRTISTSAWVIGAGLATSNETNTTTTTGIRFIGGSDGVTYEATNTITLPGGTTYQRTLFVRVRDVLVDEGRRAPVVDLAEAKHYLRVTTDDEDQRIESLIRAATEFVEGSTGRTFLSKSKTMTLSKFEDKIFIPSYPTQAVARVQYYDSNNTLTTLASSKWLSYVENGATVLTIAPDQTWPDVYDRPDAVRLLWFAGYDSAADVPSIASQAILMLAREWYDNPGLSSKEPIWLKPMLWALRTGHVADA
;
A
#
# COMPACT_ATOMS: atom_id res chain seq x y z
N MET A 1 15.46 14.86 2.31
CA MET A 1 14.44 13.78 2.32
C MET A 1 13.25 14.27 3.11
N ALA A 2 12.04 14.23 2.54
CA ALA A 2 10.84 14.58 3.29
C ALA A 2 10.52 13.49 4.32
N THR A 3 10.18 13.89 5.54
CA THR A 3 9.89 12.95 6.63
C THR A 3 8.40 12.62 6.63
N VAL A 4 8.07 11.32 6.62
CA VAL A 4 6.70 10.81 6.66
C VAL A 4 6.40 10.27 8.05
N TYR A 5 5.31 10.72 8.65
CA TYR A 5 4.79 10.25 9.93
C TYR A 5 3.48 9.49 9.72
N PHE A 6 3.29 8.41 10.47
CA PHE A 6 2.04 7.64 10.48
C PHE A 6 1.26 7.99 11.75
N LYS A 7 -0.06 8.14 11.62
CA LYS A 7 -0.97 8.48 12.71
C LYS A 7 -2.31 7.76 12.52
N ASP A 8 -2.91 7.24 13.58
CA ASP A 8 -4.30 6.75 13.54
C ASP A 8 -5.29 7.95 13.59
N PRO A 9 -6.44 7.94 12.88
CA PRO A 9 -7.43 9.02 12.87
C PRO A 9 -7.82 9.47 14.28
N ASP A 10 -8.13 8.52 15.15
CA ASP A 10 -8.64 8.77 16.50
C ASP A 10 -7.54 9.01 17.55
N SER A 11 -6.28 8.75 17.19
CA SER A 11 -5.14 8.95 18.09
C SER A 11 -4.66 10.40 18.05
N ILE A 12 -3.97 10.85 19.09
CA ILE A 12 -3.27 12.13 19.13
C ILE A 12 -1.78 11.85 18.96
N THR A 13 -1.12 12.51 18.01
CA THR A 13 0.31 12.26 17.74
C THR A 13 1.11 13.54 17.91
N ASP A 14 2.07 13.49 18.84
CA ASP A 14 3.04 14.55 19.06
C ASP A 14 4.26 14.33 18.16
N VAL A 15 4.57 15.31 17.32
CA VAL A 15 5.72 15.27 16.41
C VAL A 15 6.70 16.38 16.79
N THR A 16 7.97 16.00 16.94
CA THR A 16 9.07 16.95 17.17
C THR A 16 10.02 16.93 15.99
N VAL A 17 10.36 18.11 15.49
CA VAL A 17 11.33 18.36 14.44
C VAL A 17 12.58 18.97 15.05
N ASP A 18 13.70 18.28 14.87
CA ASP A 18 15.02 18.82 15.23
C ASP A 18 15.62 19.64 14.08
N TRP A 19 16.05 20.86 14.40
CA TRP A 19 16.72 21.81 13.50
C TRP A 19 18.19 21.99 13.85
N SER A 20 18.70 21.35 14.90
CA SER A 20 20.07 21.51 15.40
C SER A 20 21.12 21.36 14.29
N GLY A 21 20.95 20.36 13.43
CA GLY A 21 21.86 20.10 12.30
C GLY A 21 21.90 21.21 11.24
N LEU A 22 20.84 22.01 11.11
CA LEU A 22 20.77 23.13 10.15
C LEU A 22 21.18 24.45 10.80
N LEU A 23 20.91 24.62 12.10
CA LEU A 23 21.11 25.87 12.82
C LEU A 23 22.55 26.07 13.31
N GLY A 24 23.32 25.00 13.53
CA GLY A 24 24.65 25.09 14.12
C GLY A 24 24.59 25.75 15.50
N SER A 25 25.22 26.93 15.67
CA SER A 25 25.19 27.71 16.92
C SER A 25 24.03 28.72 17.02
N ARG A 26 23.13 28.76 16.02
CA ARG A 26 22.02 29.72 15.94
C ARG A 26 20.77 29.16 16.64
N THR A 27 19.88 30.05 17.09
CA THR A 27 18.66 29.66 17.82
C THR A 27 17.39 30.10 17.10
N ILE A 28 16.31 29.34 17.28
CA ILE A 28 14.98 29.67 16.78
C ILE A 28 14.38 30.81 17.61
N SER A 29 13.82 31.83 16.95
CA SER A 29 13.06 32.90 17.61
C SER A 29 11.56 32.62 17.59
N THR A 30 11.02 32.24 16.44
CA THR A 30 9.60 31.89 16.27
C THR A 30 9.45 30.70 15.33
N SER A 31 8.33 30.00 15.47
CA SER A 31 7.92 28.87 14.64
C SER A 31 6.45 29.05 14.28
N ALA A 32 6.09 28.75 13.04
CA ALA A 32 4.71 28.72 12.57
C ALA A 32 4.49 27.46 11.72
N TRP A 33 3.37 26.77 11.96
CA TRP A 33 2.98 25.61 11.17
C TRP A 33 1.82 25.93 10.22
N VAL A 34 1.92 25.41 9.00
CA VAL A 34 0.85 25.46 7.99
C VAL A 34 0.49 24.03 7.62
N ILE A 35 -0.78 23.67 7.76
CA ILE A 35 -1.26 22.30 7.57
C ILE A 35 -2.31 22.28 6.46
N GLY A 36 -2.29 21.24 5.63
CA GLY A 36 -3.31 20.98 4.62
C GLY A 36 -4.71 20.80 5.26
N ALA A 37 -5.74 21.28 4.57
CA ALA A 37 -7.12 21.24 5.07
C ALA A 37 -7.54 19.80 5.45
N GLY A 38 -8.19 19.66 6.61
CA GLY A 38 -8.74 18.38 7.09
C GLY A 38 -7.93 17.67 8.18
N LEU A 39 -6.75 18.18 8.57
CA LEU A 39 -6.01 17.73 9.74
C LEU A 39 -5.99 18.84 10.80
N ALA A 40 -6.49 18.54 12.01
CA ALA A 40 -6.48 19.50 13.10
C ALA A 40 -5.13 19.47 13.83
N THR A 41 -4.73 20.61 14.38
CA THR A 41 -3.49 20.71 15.16
C THR A 41 -3.71 21.44 16.46
N SER A 42 -2.83 21.18 17.43
CA SER A 42 -2.77 21.89 18.70
C SER A 42 -1.34 21.91 19.23
N ASN A 43 -1.12 22.64 20.33
CA ASN A 43 0.14 22.63 21.10
C ASN A 43 1.40 22.79 20.24
N GLU A 44 1.41 23.82 19.39
CA GLU A 44 2.64 24.25 18.74
C GLU A 44 3.62 24.73 19.80
N THR A 45 4.80 24.12 19.83
CA THR A 45 5.87 24.46 20.77
C THR A 45 7.16 24.67 20.02
N ASN A 46 8.03 25.52 20.55
CA ASN A 46 9.37 25.68 20.03
C ASN A 46 10.34 25.89 21.18
N THR A 47 11.51 25.28 21.05
CA THR A 47 12.67 25.53 21.89
C THR A 47 13.70 26.31 21.09
N THR A 48 14.94 26.37 21.56
CA THR A 48 16.06 27.00 20.84
C THR A 48 16.48 26.24 19.59
N THR A 49 16.23 24.92 19.52
CA THR A 49 16.72 24.05 18.45
C THR A 49 15.67 23.07 17.89
N THR A 50 14.52 22.91 18.56
CA THR A 50 13.46 21.98 18.15
C THR A 50 12.11 22.68 18.03
N THR A 51 11.27 22.19 17.14
CA THR A 51 9.85 22.60 17.04
C THR A 51 8.95 21.39 17.22
N GLY A 52 7.85 21.55 17.94
CA GLY A 52 6.88 20.51 18.23
C GLY A 52 5.50 20.90 17.72
N ILE A 53 4.72 19.92 17.30
CA ILE A 53 3.31 20.08 16.96
C ILE A 53 2.54 18.82 17.33
N ARG A 54 1.29 19.00 17.78
CA ARG A 54 0.35 17.92 18.02
C ARG A 54 -0.65 17.83 16.88
N PHE A 55 -0.69 16.69 16.20
CA PHE A 55 -1.68 16.39 15.19
C PHE A 55 -2.88 15.66 15.82
N ILE A 56 -4.09 16.09 15.48
CA ILE A 56 -5.36 15.55 15.99
C ILE A 56 -6.28 15.24 14.79
N GLY A 57 -6.96 14.10 14.83
CA GLY A 57 -7.93 13.74 13.79
C GLY A 57 -7.27 13.41 12.45
N GLY A 58 -7.99 13.73 11.38
CA GLY A 58 -7.67 13.42 9.99
C GLY A 58 -8.49 12.25 9.47
N SER A 59 -8.72 12.23 8.16
CA SER A 59 -9.47 11.15 7.48
C SER A 59 -8.55 9.98 7.19
N ASP A 60 -9.03 8.76 7.41
CA ASP A 60 -8.29 7.54 7.09
C ASP A 60 -7.91 7.47 5.60
N GLY A 61 -6.71 6.95 5.34
CA GLY A 61 -6.15 6.83 3.99
C GLY A 61 -5.62 8.14 3.38
N VAL A 62 -5.88 9.30 3.99
CA VAL A 62 -5.44 10.60 3.48
C VAL A 62 -4.03 10.93 3.99
N THR A 63 -3.21 11.49 3.10
CA THR A 63 -1.89 12.04 3.45
C THR A 63 -1.97 13.56 3.46
N TYR A 64 -1.67 14.17 4.60
CA TYR A 64 -1.67 15.61 4.79
C TYR A 64 -0.25 16.16 4.76
N GLU A 65 -0.11 17.37 4.23
CA GLU A 65 1.14 18.12 4.26
C GLU A 65 1.16 19.06 5.46
N ALA A 66 2.25 19.05 6.22
CA ALA A 66 2.47 19.96 7.33
C ALA A 66 3.83 20.66 7.14
N THR A 67 3.80 21.96 6.87
CA THR A 67 5.00 22.76 6.65
C THR A 67 5.29 23.62 7.88
N ASN A 68 6.44 23.41 8.49
CA ASN A 68 6.95 24.27 9.55
C ASN A 68 7.85 25.35 8.96
N THR A 69 7.61 26.60 9.34
CA THR A 69 8.46 27.76 9.04
C THR A 69 9.05 28.30 10.34
N ILE A 70 10.37 28.29 10.45
CA ILE A 70 11.10 28.90 11.59
C ILE A 70 11.70 30.25 11.19
N THR A 71 11.76 31.18 12.14
CA THR A 71 12.43 32.48 11.96
C THR A 71 13.54 32.63 13.00
N LEU A 72 14.70 33.10 12.56
CA LEU A 72 15.87 33.36 13.41
C LEU A 72 15.98 34.82 13.85
N PRO A 73 16.77 35.10 14.90
CA PRO A 73 17.22 36.44 15.22
C PRO A 73 17.90 37.08 14.01
N GLY A 74 17.34 38.17 13.50
CA GLY A 74 17.77 38.83 12.25
C GLY A 74 16.86 38.62 11.04
N GLY A 75 15.74 37.89 11.19
CA GLY A 75 14.67 37.82 10.19
C GLY A 75 14.84 36.76 9.10
N THR A 76 15.92 35.97 9.13
CA THR A 76 16.11 34.84 8.22
C THR A 76 15.10 33.73 8.53
N THR A 77 14.47 33.17 7.51
CA THR A 77 13.47 32.09 7.64
C THR A 77 13.96 30.79 7.01
N TYR A 78 13.54 29.66 7.58
CA TYR A 78 13.73 28.33 7.02
C TYR A 78 12.42 27.55 7.05
N GLN A 79 12.22 26.69 6.06
CA GLN A 79 11.01 25.87 5.94
C GLN A 79 11.34 24.39 5.85
N ARG A 80 10.47 23.56 6.44
CA ARG A 80 10.54 22.11 6.33
C ARG A 80 9.14 21.53 6.26
N THR A 81 8.90 20.74 5.22
CA THR A 81 7.63 20.05 5.00
C THR A 81 7.72 18.60 5.49
N LEU A 82 6.68 18.19 6.22
CA LEU A 82 6.42 16.84 6.69
C LEU A 82 5.16 16.31 6.02
N PHE A 83 5.09 15.00 5.86
CA PHE A 83 3.87 14.32 5.43
C PHE A 83 3.30 13.53 6.60
N VAL A 84 2.04 13.76 6.94
CA VAL A 84 1.31 13.00 7.96
C VAL A 84 0.32 12.11 7.24
N ARG A 85 0.61 10.81 7.20
CA ARG A 85 -0.30 9.81 6.65
C ARG A 85 -1.19 9.29 7.76
N VAL A 86 -2.48 9.60 7.65
CA VAL A 86 -3.47 9.09 8.58
C VAL A 86 -3.88 7.69 8.12
N ARG A 87 -3.67 6.70 8.98
CA ARG A 87 -4.07 5.32 8.78
C ARG A 87 -4.49 4.74 10.11
N ASP A 88 -5.72 4.26 10.22
CA ASP A 88 -6.16 3.53 11.41
C ASP A 88 -5.69 2.08 11.34
N VAL A 89 -4.80 1.67 12.25
CA VAL A 89 -4.35 0.27 12.35
C VAL A 89 -5.48 -0.67 12.80
N LEU A 90 -6.48 -0.19 13.55
CA LEU A 90 -7.63 -0.99 13.98
C LEU A 90 -8.68 -1.16 12.87
N VAL A 91 -8.84 -0.17 11.97
CA VAL A 91 -9.59 -0.37 10.71
C VAL A 91 -8.77 -1.21 9.71
N ASP A 92 -7.43 -1.17 9.80
CA ASP A 92 -6.54 -2.08 9.04
C ASP A 92 -6.71 -3.55 9.48
N GLU A 93 -7.31 -3.85 10.64
CA GLU A 93 -7.79 -5.22 10.95
C GLU A 93 -8.99 -5.62 10.08
N GLY A 94 -9.83 -4.67 9.67
CA GLY A 94 -10.85 -4.87 8.62
C GLY A 94 -10.23 -5.02 7.22
N ARG A 95 -9.05 -4.46 6.99
CA ARG A 95 -8.27 -4.60 5.74
C ARG A 95 -7.39 -5.86 5.70
N ARG A 96 -7.09 -6.41 6.86
CA ARG A 96 -6.49 -7.73 7.10
C ARG A 96 -7.52 -8.82 7.37
N ALA A 97 -8.79 -8.46 7.53
CA ALA A 97 -9.86 -9.42 7.72
C ALA A 97 -9.78 -10.42 6.58
N PRO A 98 -9.65 -11.72 6.88
CA PRO A 98 -9.56 -12.72 5.82
C PRO A 98 -10.79 -12.59 4.92
N VAL A 99 -10.62 -12.87 3.62
CA VAL A 99 -11.70 -12.81 2.62
C VAL A 99 -12.94 -13.60 3.06
N VAL A 100 -12.70 -14.63 3.89
CA VAL A 100 -13.69 -15.45 4.56
C VAL A 100 -13.35 -15.45 6.04
N ASP A 101 -14.31 -15.07 6.88
CA ASP A 101 -14.11 -15.08 8.34
C ASP A 101 -14.04 -16.51 8.91
N LEU A 102 -13.39 -16.67 10.06
CA LEU A 102 -13.28 -17.96 10.73
C LEU A 102 -14.65 -18.54 11.10
N ALA A 103 -15.59 -17.71 11.58
CA ALA A 103 -16.93 -18.20 11.92
C ALA A 103 -17.72 -18.66 10.67
N GLU A 104 -17.54 -17.96 9.53
CA GLU A 104 -18.13 -18.37 8.26
C GLU A 104 -17.55 -19.71 7.78
N ALA A 105 -16.23 -19.87 7.85
CA ALA A 105 -15.57 -21.12 7.50
C ALA A 105 -16.00 -22.27 8.43
N LYS A 106 -16.06 -22.06 9.74
CA LYS A 106 -16.54 -23.06 10.71
C LYS A 106 -17.97 -23.48 10.41
N HIS A 107 -18.85 -22.53 10.10
CA HIS A 107 -20.22 -22.81 9.70
C HIS A 107 -20.28 -23.68 8.43
N TYR A 108 -19.47 -23.37 7.42
CA TYR A 108 -19.39 -24.14 6.18
C TYR A 108 -18.81 -25.56 6.38
N LEU A 109 -17.79 -25.69 7.23
CA LEU A 109 -17.17 -26.97 7.57
C LEU A 109 -18.03 -27.82 8.52
N ARG A 110 -19.03 -27.20 9.18
CA ARG A 110 -19.85 -27.76 10.26
C ARG A 110 -19.04 -28.11 11.52
N VAL A 111 -18.02 -27.29 11.82
CA VAL A 111 -17.19 -27.39 13.02
C VAL A 111 -17.76 -26.47 14.09
N THR A 112 -18.03 -27.01 15.27
CA THR A 112 -18.62 -26.26 16.40
C THR A 112 -17.65 -26.05 17.56
N THR A 113 -16.47 -26.66 17.50
CA THR A 113 -15.42 -26.56 18.53
C THR A 113 -14.36 -25.56 18.10
N ASP A 114 -13.53 -25.12 19.05
CA ASP A 114 -12.47 -24.14 18.81
C ASP A 114 -11.08 -24.80 18.67
N ASP A 115 -10.98 -26.12 18.89
CA ASP A 115 -9.72 -26.88 18.88
C ASP A 115 -9.01 -26.85 17.51
N GLU A 116 -9.75 -26.60 16.43
CA GLU A 116 -9.23 -26.61 15.06
C GLU A 116 -9.13 -25.20 14.44
N ASP A 117 -9.38 -24.14 15.21
CA ASP A 117 -9.42 -22.77 14.71
C ASP A 117 -8.11 -22.39 14.01
N GLN A 118 -6.96 -22.67 14.63
CA GLN A 118 -5.65 -22.39 14.04
C GLN A 118 -5.42 -23.14 12.72
N ARG A 119 -5.95 -24.37 12.61
CA ARG A 119 -5.86 -25.18 11.38
C ARG A 119 -6.75 -24.57 10.29
N ILE A 120 -7.98 -24.19 10.62
CA ILE A 120 -8.94 -23.59 9.69
C ILE A 120 -8.42 -22.23 9.19
N GLU A 121 -7.87 -21.39 10.06
CA GLU A 121 -7.22 -20.12 9.67
C GLU A 121 -6.06 -20.34 8.70
N SER A 122 -5.25 -21.37 8.93
CA SER A 122 -4.13 -21.72 8.06
C SER A 122 -4.63 -22.18 6.67
N LEU A 123 -5.72 -22.94 6.64
CA LEU A 123 -6.36 -23.38 5.39
C LEU A 123 -6.97 -22.21 4.62
N ILE A 124 -7.66 -21.29 5.29
CA ILE A 124 -8.22 -20.07 4.66
C ILE A 124 -7.10 -19.25 4.03
N ARG A 125 -5.98 -19.07 4.74
CA ARG A 125 -4.82 -18.33 4.23
C ARG A 125 -4.24 -18.98 2.99
N ALA A 126 -3.96 -20.28 3.04
CA ALA A 126 -3.40 -21.02 1.92
C ALA A 126 -4.38 -21.02 0.72
N ALA A 127 -5.68 -21.15 0.96
CA ALA A 127 -6.70 -21.15 -0.09
C ALA A 127 -6.81 -19.77 -0.75
N THR A 128 -6.74 -18.71 0.06
CA THR A 128 -6.70 -17.33 -0.44
C THR A 128 -5.49 -17.11 -1.34
N GLU A 129 -4.29 -17.51 -0.91
CA GLU A 129 -3.06 -17.40 -1.71
C GLU A 129 -3.15 -18.17 -3.03
N PHE A 130 -3.75 -19.37 -3.01
CA PHE A 130 -3.96 -20.19 -4.20
C PHE A 130 -4.90 -19.50 -5.21
N VAL A 131 -6.03 -18.97 -4.75
CA VAL A 131 -7.00 -18.27 -5.60
C VAL A 131 -6.41 -16.96 -6.13
N GLU A 132 -5.71 -16.18 -5.30
CA GLU A 132 -5.00 -14.96 -5.74
C GLU A 132 -3.97 -15.28 -6.83
N GLY A 133 -3.16 -16.33 -6.63
CA GLY A 133 -2.14 -16.77 -7.59
C GLY A 133 -2.73 -17.24 -8.92
N SER A 134 -3.88 -17.91 -8.89
CA SER A 134 -4.52 -18.47 -10.08
C SER A 134 -5.30 -17.42 -10.88
N THR A 135 -5.88 -16.43 -10.21
CA THR A 135 -6.73 -15.40 -10.83
C THR A 135 -5.96 -14.15 -11.25
N GLY A 136 -4.76 -13.93 -10.68
CA GLY A 136 -4.02 -12.67 -10.82
C GLY A 136 -4.65 -11.52 -10.03
N ARG A 137 -5.71 -11.79 -9.26
CA ARG A 137 -6.33 -10.81 -8.37
C ARG A 137 -5.64 -10.79 -7.01
N THR A 138 -5.70 -9.64 -6.37
CA THR A 138 -5.32 -9.47 -4.97
C THR A 138 -6.60 -9.12 -4.23
N PHE A 139 -6.99 -9.94 -3.26
CA PHE A 139 -8.23 -9.74 -2.52
C PHE A 139 -8.00 -8.82 -1.32
N LEU A 140 -6.97 -9.12 -0.53
CA LEU A 140 -6.57 -8.30 0.61
C LEU A 140 -5.56 -7.24 0.18
N SER A 141 -5.68 -6.03 0.72
CA SER A 141 -4.73 -4.96 0.41
C SER A 141 -3.31 -5.33 0.82
N LYS A 142 -2.42 -5.45 -0.16
CA LYS A 142 -1.02 -5.81 0.03
C LYS A 142 -0.13 -4.88 -0.79
N SER A 143 1.02 -4.52 -0.23
CA SER A 143 2.10 -3.89 -1.01
C SER A 143 2.83 -4.96 -1.81
N LYS A 144 2.97 -4.76 -3.11
CA LYS A 144 3.73 -5.65 -4.00
C LYS A 144 4.87 -4.91 -4.67
N THR A 145 5.90 -5.66 -5.02
CA THR A 145 7.08 -5.14 -5.70
C THR A 145 7.39 -5.95 -6.94
N MET A 146 7.81 -5.27 -8.00
CA MET A 146 8.23 -5.86 -9.27
C MET A 146 9.53 -5.21 -9.70
N THR A 147 10.42 -6.02 -10.22
CA THR A 147 11.70 -5.57 -10.77
C THR A 147 11.72 -5.84 -12.27
N LEU A 148 12.19 -4.88 -13.04
CA LEU A 148 12.38 -4.99 -14.48
C LEU A 148 13.82 -4.63 -14.82
N SER A 149 14.33 -5.17 -15.93
CA SER A 149 15.68 -4.86 -16.42
C SER A 149 15.77 -3.50 -17.13
N LYS A 150 14.63 -2.95 -17.57
CA LYS A 150 14.56 -1.63 -18.22
C LYS A 150 13.15 -1.05 -18.16
N PHE A 151 13.01 0.23 -18.49
CA PHE A 151 11.71 0.83 -18.77
C PHE A 151 11.18 0.34 -20.13
N GLU A 152 9.87 0.09 -20.18
CA GLU A 152 9.13 -0.25 -21.40
C GLU A 152 8.10 0.85 -21.68
N ASP A 153 7.61 0.93 -22.92
CA ASP A 153 6.60 1.92 -23.32
C ASP A 153 5.29 1.74 -22.53
N LYS A 154 4.94 0.48 -22.24
CA LYS A 154 3.80 0.10 -21.39
C LYS A 154 4.24 -0.99 -20.42
N ILE A 155 4.23 -0.67 -19.13
CA ILE A 155 4.52 -1.62 -18.06
C ILE A 155 3.19 -2.13 -17.50
N PHE A 156 2.91 -3.42 -17.70
CA PHE A 156 1.72 -4.07 -17.15
C PHE A 156 1.96 -4.49 -15.70
N ILE A 157 1.09 -4.03 -14.79
CA ILE A 157 1.13 -4.44 -13.39
C ILE A 157 0.29 -5.71 -13.24
N PRO A 158 0.88 -6.85 -12.83
CA PRO A 158 0.24 -8.16 -12.83
C PRO A 158 -0.70 -8.36 -11.62
N SER A 159 -1.29 -7.31 -11.07
CA SER A 159 -2.15 -7.39 -9.90
C SER A 159 -3.33 -6.44 -10.01
N TYR A 160 -4.53 -6.99 -9.80
CA TYR A 160 -5.78 -6.26 -9.87
C TYR A 160 -6.68 -6.56 -8.65
N PRO A 161 -7.45 -5.59 -8.15
CA PRO A 161 -7.38 -4.17 -8.48
C PRO A 161 -6.10 -3.53 -7.92
N THR A 162 -5.45 -2.68 -8.71
CA THR A 162 -4.36 -1.82 -8.21
C THR A 162 -4.99 -0.56 -7.62
N GLN A 163 -4.73 -0.29 -6.35
CA GLN A 163 -5.21 0.92 -5.68
C GLN A 163 -4.36 2.13 -6.03
N ALA A 164 -3.04 1.99 -5.90
CA ALA A 164 -2.10 3.07 -6.17
C ALA A 164 -0.69 2.56 -6.44
N VAL A 165 -0.01 3.18 -7.40
CA VAL A 165 1.44 3.03 -7.56
C VAL A 165 2.12 3.97 -6.56
N ALA A 166 2.86 3.40 -5.62
CA ALA A 166 3.42 4.16 -4.50
C ALA A 166 4.76 4.82 -4.86
N ARG A 167 5.63 4.09 -5.57
CA ARG A 167 6.91 4.62 -6.05
C ARG A 167 7.45 3.80 -7.22
N VAL A 168 8.07 4.50 -8.15
CA VAL A 168 8.88 3.95 -9.22
C VAL A 168 10.32 4.37 -8.94
N GLN A 169 11.22 3.41 -8.81
CA GLN A 169 12.64 3.65 -8.57
C GLN A 169 13.45 3.01 -9.69
N TYR A 170 14.60 3.56 -10.00
CA TYR A 170 15.50 3.02 -10.99
C TYR A 170 16.95 3.25 -10.59
N TYR A 171 17.84 2.43 -11.11
CA TYR A 171 19.28 2.65 -11.02
C TYR A 171 19.72 3.53 -12.18
N ASP A 172 20.25 4.71 -11.88
CA ASP A 172 20.79 5.62 -12.89
C ASP A 172 22.10 5.09 -13.52
N SER A 173 22.67 5.82 -14.48
CA SER A 173 23.93 5.45 -15.15
C SER A 173 25.13 5.31 -14.19
N ASN A 174 25.05 5.85 -12.97
CA ASN A 174 26.06 5.70 -11.92
C ASN A 174 25.72 4.54 -10.95
N ASN A 175 24.76 3.69 -11.30
CA ASN A 175 24.28 2.58 -10.50
C ASN A 175 23.72 3.01 -9.12
N THR A 176 23.19 4.22 -9.02
CA THR A 176 22.58 4.75 -7.79
C THR A 176 21.06 4.66 -7.85
N LEU A 177 20.43 4.18 -6.77
CA LEU A 177 18.99 4.04 -6.70
C LEU A 177 18.32 5.41 -6.56
N THR A 178 17.63 5.83 -7.61
CA THR A 178 16.93 7.12 -7.70
C THR A 178 15.42 6.89 -7.82
N THR A 179 14.63 7.71 -7.12
CA THR A 179 13.16 7.67 -7.22
C THR A 179 12.71 8.57 -8.37
N LEU A 180 11.90 8.02 -9.27
CA LEU A 180 11.29 8.77 -10.36
C LEU A 180 10.10 9.59 -9.84
N ALA A 181 10.08 10.88 -10.16
CA ALA A 181 8.98 11.77 -9.78
C ALA A 181 7.64 11.30 -10.39
N SER A 182 6.55 11.44 -9.64
CA SER A 182 5.19 11.09 -10.09
C SER A 182 4.70 11.91 -11.29
N SER A 183 5.31 13.07 -11.56
CA SER A 183 5.00 13.88 -12.75
C SER A 183 5.54 13.30 -14.05
N LYS A 184 6.45 12.31 -13.99
CA LYS A 184 7.09 11.71 -15.18
C LYS A 184 6.39 10.47 -15.71
N TRP A 185 5.47 9.89 -14.95
CA TRP A 185 4.77 8.67 -15.33
C TRP A 185 3.28 8.82 -15.02
N LEU A 186 2.45 8.06 -15.73
CA LEU A 186 1.02 8.01 -15.53
C LEU A 186 0.58 6.54 -15.43
N SER A 187 -0.39 6.26 -14.57
CA SER A 187 -1.00 4.93 -14.45
C SER A 187 -2.47 5.00 -14.78
N TYR A 188 -2.96 4.10 -15.62
CA TYR A 188 -4.36 3.99 -16.02
C TYR A 188 -4.77 2.52 -16.14
N VAL A 189 -6.07 2.26 -16.26
CA VAL A 189 -6.58 0.90 -16.47
C VAL A 189 -6.87 0.69 -17.96
N GLU A 190 -6.25 -0.32 -18.55
CA GLU A 190 -6.45 -0.74 -19.94
C GLU A 190 -6.85 -2.22 -19.93
N ASN A 191 -8.00 -2.56 -20.53
CA ASN A 191 -8.51 -3.94 -20.60
C ASN A 191 -8.58 -4.68 -19.24
N GLY A 192 -8.82 -3.96 -18.14
CA GLY A 192 -8.88 -4.55 -16.80
C GLY A 192 -7.52 -4.85 -16.16
N ALA A 193 -6.41 -4.40 -16.76
CA ALA A 193 -5.08 -4.40 -16.17
C ALA A 193 -4.61 -2.97 -15.92
N THR A 194 -3.86 -2.75 -14.85
CA THR A 194 -3.23 -1.45 -14.61
C THR A 194 -1.95 -1.35 -15.43
N VAL A 195 -1.89 -0.33 -16.28
CA VAL A 195 -0.75 -0.03 -17.15
C VAL A 195 -0.09 1.23 -16.63
N LEU A 196 1.23 1.16 -16.47
CA LEU A 196 2.08 2.31 -16.21
C LEU A 196 2.79 2.70 -17.50
N THR A 197 2.64 3.95 -17.91
CA THR A 197 3.31 4.52 -19.08
C THR A 197 3.93 5.87 -18.74
N ILE A 198 4.65 6.44 -19.68
CA ILE A 198 5.29 7.73 -19.54
C ILE A 198 4.29 8.88 -19.62
N ALA A 199 4.49 9.93 -18.83
CA ALA A 199 3.71 11.16 -18.95
C ALA A 199 3.89 11.80 -20.34
N PRO A 200 2.87 12.49 -20.88
CA PRO A 200 3.02 13.25 -22.13
C PRO A 200 4.22 14.20 -22.04
N ASP A 201 4.96 14.35 -23.14
CA ASP A 201 6.13 15.22 -23.26
C ASP A 201 7.29 14.91 -22.30
N GLN A 202 7.37 13.67 -21.80
CA GLN A 202 8.48 13.19 -20.97
C GLN A 202 9.26 12.07 -21.67
N THR A 203 10.50 11.84 -21.23
CA THR A 203 11.34 10.71 -21.65
C THR A 203 11.77 9.87 -20.45
N TRP A 204 11.85 8.55 -20.65
CA TRP A 204 12.36 7.64 -19.62
C TRP A 204 13.82 7.99 -19.36
N PRO A 205 14.27 8.00 -18.09
CA PRO A 205 15.67 8.20 -17.79
C PRO A 205 16.48 6.97 -18.22
N ASP A 206 17.74 7.20 -18.58
CA ASP A 206 18.67 6.11 -18.82
C ASP A 206 18.88 5.30 -17.53
N VAL A 207 18.85 3.98 -17.68
CA VAL A 207 19.02 3.03 -16.57
C VAL A 207 20.34 2.28 -16.71
N TYR A 208 20.93 1.90 -15.59
CA TYR A 208 22.09 1.01 -15.59
C TYR A 208 21.73 -0.35 -16.19
N ASP A 209 22.67 -0.99 -16.89
CA ASP A 209 22.47 -2.34 -17.43
C ASP A 209 22.52 -3.38 -16.30
N ARG A 210 21.34 -3.82 -15.86
CA ARG A 210 21.17 -4.82 -14.79
C ARG A 210 19.77 -5.44 -14.82
N PRO A 211 19.60 -6.68 -14.37
CA PRO A 211 18.30 -7.37 -14.41
C PRO A 211 17.24 -6.74 -13.48
N ASP A 212 17.63 -5.97 -12.47
CA ASP A 212 16.75 -5.28 -11.51
C ASP A 212 16.81 -3.76 -11.61
N ALA A 213 17.10 -3.23 -12.80
CA ALA A 213 17.34 -1.80 -13.04
C ALA A 213 16.18 -0.89 -12.64
N VAL A 214 14.94 -1.37 -12.76
CA VAL A 214 13.73 -0.64 -12.37
C VAL A 214 13.01 -1.41 -11.28
N ARG A 215 12.55 -0.72 -10.24
CA ARG A 215 11.78 -1.26 -9.12
C ARG A 215 10.48 -0.49 -8.97
N LEU A 216 9.37 -1.21 -9.07
CA LEU A 216 8.04 -0.67 -8.85
C LEU A 216 7.52 -1.17 -7.51
N LEU A 217 6.92 -0.27 -6.73
CA LEU A 217 6.14 -0.62 -5.55
C LEU A 217 4.74 -0.05 -5.70
N TRP A 218 3.74 -0.91 -5.57
CA TRP A 218 2.32 -0.54 -5.65
C TRP A 218 1.52 -1.24 -4.56
N PHE A 219 0.31 -0.71 -4.33
CA PHE A 219 -0.70 -1.33 -3.48
C PHE A 219 -1.77 -1.94 -4.38
N ALA A 220 -2.07 -3.22 -4.15
CA ALA A 220 -3.14 -3.93 -4.83
C ALA A 220 -4.02 -4.63 -3.79
N GLY A 221 -5.30 -4.76 -4.10
CA GLY A 221 -6.31 -5.30 -3.19
C GLY A 221 -7.61 -4.53 -3.25
N TYR A 222 -8.67 -5.12 -2.71
CA TYR A 222 -9.92 -4.41 -2.47
C TYR A 222 -9.81 -3.55 -1.21
N ASP A 223 -10.61 -2.49 -1.14
CA ASP A 223 -10.64 -1.60 0.01
C ASP A 223 -11.37 -2.25 1.20
N SER A 224 -12.38 -3.09 0.93
CA SER A 224 -13.08 -3.89 1.93
C SER A 224 -13.31 -5.33 1.48
N ALA A 225 -13.52 -6.23 2.45
CA ALA A 225 -13.93 -7.61 2.17
C ALA A 225 -15.29 -7.69 1.44
N ALA A 226 -16.16 -6.68 1.59
CA ALA A 226 -17.45 -6.61 0.92
C ALA A 226 -17.34 -6.35 -0.59
N ASP A 227 -16.24 -5.74 -1.04
CA ASP A 227 -15.99 -5.48 -2.47
C ASP A 227 -15.42 -6.70 -3.19
N VAL A 228 -14.98 -7.72 -2.43
CA VAL A 228 -14.49 -8.98 -2.99
C VAL A 228 -15.67 -9.72 -3.63
N PRO A 229 -15.57 -10.13 -4.92
CA PRO A 229 -16.64 -10.88 -5.56
C PRO A 229 -16.98 -12.14 -4.77
N SER A 230 -18.27 -12.38 -4.52
CA SER A 230 -18.74 -13.54 -3.73
C SER A 230 -18.27 -14.89 -4.27
N ILE A 231 -18.03 -14.99 -5.58
CA ILE A 231 -17.47 -16.18 -6.22
C ILE A 231 -16.04 -16.49 -5.73
N ALA A 232 -15.25 -15.48 -5.32
CA ALA A 232 -13.94 -15.69 -4.71
C ALA A 232 -14.06 -16.26 -3.29
N SER A 233 -14.95 -15.70 -2.46
CA SER A 233 -15.23 -16.24 -1.13
C SER A 233 -15.72 -17.69 -1.19
N GLN A 234 -16.61 -17.99 -2.13
CA GLN A 234 -17.08 -19.37 -2.36
C GLN A 234 -15.95 -20.32 -2.81
N ALA A 235 -15.06 -19.86 -3.70
CA ALA A 235 -13.91 -20.64 -4.15
C ALA A 235 -12.96 -20.98 -2.98
N ILE A 236 -12.70 -20.01 -2.11
CA ILE A 236 -11.87 -20.18 -0.92
C ILE A 236 -12.50 -21.18 0.05
N LEU A 237 -13.81 -21.07 0.31
CA LEU A 237 -14.55 -21.99 1.18
C LEU A 237 -14.52 -23.44 0.65
N MET A 238 -14.73 -23.64 -0.65
CA MET A 238 -14.70 -24.97 -1.25
C MET A 238 -13.29 -25.57 -1.21
N LEU A 239 -12.25 -24.78 -1.42
CA LEU A 239 -10.85 -25.23 -1.28
C LEU A 239 -10.50 -25.58 0.17
N ALA A 240 -10.88 -24.71 1.11
CA ALA A 240 -10.65 -24.94 2.53
C ALA A 240 -11.33 -26.23 2.98
N ARG A 241 -12.56 -26.50 2.51
CA ARG A 241 -13.27 -27.76 2.74
C ARG A 241 -12.52 -28.97 2.20
N GLU A 242 -12.09 -28.90 0.94
CA GLU A 242 -11.37 -30.00 0.28
C GLU A 242 -10.07 -30.34 1.02
N TRP A 243 -9.28 -29.34 1.40
CA TRP A 243 -8.01 -29.56 2.12
C TRP A 243 -8.20 -29.94 3.58
N TYR A 244 -9.31 -29.52 4.18
CA TYR A 244 -9.71 -29.96 5.51
C TYR A 244 -10.06 -31.47 5.52
N ASP A 245 -10.87 -31.91 4.55
CA ASP A 245 -11.29 -33.30 4.39
C ASP A 245 -10.12 -34.19 3.86
N ASN A 246 -9.26 -33.63 3.00
CA ASN A 246 -8.16 -34.33 2.33
C ASN A 246 -6.80 -33.61 2.49
N PRO A 247 -6.09 -33.81 3.62
CA PRO A 247 -4.82 -33.10 3.89
C PRO A 247 -3.72 -33.32 2.84
N GLY A 248 -3.76 -34.44 2.10
CA GLY A 248 -2.76 -34.79 1.08
C GLY A 248 -2.97 -34.14 -0.30
N LEU A 249 -4.06 -33.40 -0.51
CA LEU A 249 -4.41 -32.76 -1.81
C LEU A 249 -4.11 -31.27 -1.87
N SER A 250 -3.41 -30.73 -0.86
CA SER A 250 -3.11 -29.30 -0.70
C SER A 250 -2.36 -28.64 -1.87
N SER A 251 -1.80 -29.41 -2.80
CA SER A 251 -1.00 -28.91 -3.92
C SER A 251 -1.64 -29.03 -5.31
N LYS A 252 -2.88 -29.54 -5.45
CA LYS A 252 -3.51 -29.75 -6.76
C LYS A 252 -4.72 -28.83 -6.96
N GLU A 253 -4.79 -28.20 -8.13
CA GLU A 253 -5.98 -27.46 -8.57
C GLU A 253 -7.14 -28.44 -8.84
N PRO A 254 -8.27 -28.33 -8.12
CA PRO A 254 -9.42 -29.18 -8.39
C PRO A 254 -10.10 -28.78 -9.70
N ILE A 255 -10.50 -29.77 -10.52
CA ILE A 255 -11.15 -29.53 -11.83
C ILE A 255 -12.44 -28.71 -11.68
N TRP A 256 -13.19 -28.94 -10.60
CA TRP A 256 -14.44 -28.24 -10.32
C TRP A 256 -14.26 -26.75 -9.99
N LEU A 257 -13.04 -26.32 -9.64
CA LEU A 257 -12.72 -24.94 -9.27
C LEU A 257 -12.41 -24.07 -10.50
N LYS A 258 -11.97 -24.68 -11.61
CA LYS A 258 -11.54 -23.99 -12.83
C LYS A 258 -12.54 -22.98 -13.39
N PRO A 259 -13.86 -23.25 -13.48
CA PRO A 259 -14.82 -22.28 -13.99
C PRO A 259 -14.92 -21.02 -13.12
N MET A 260 -14.79 -21.17 -11.79
CA MET A 260 -14.83 -20.05 -10.85
C MET A 260 -13.56 -19.18 -10.95
N LEU A 261 -12.40 -19.82 -11.06
CA LEU A 261 -11.12 -19.12 -11.26
C LEU A 261 -11.08 -18.41 -12.61
N TRP A 262 -11.62 -19.03 -13.65
CA TRP A 262 -11.75 -18.43 -14.97
C TRP A 262 -12.62 -17.16 -14.93
N ALA A 263 -13.79 -17.24 -14.29
CA ALA A 263 -14.69 -16.10 -14.15
C ALA A 263 -14.06 -14.92 -13.36
N LEU A 264 -13.13 -15.23 -12.45
CA LEU A 264 -12.39 -14.24 -11.68
C LEU A 264 -11.13 -13.72 -12.39
N ARG A 265 -10.66 -14.36 -13.46
CA ARG A 265 -9.42 -13.95 -14.12
C ARG A 265 -9.57 -12.54 -14.68
N THR A 266 -8.60 -11.67 -14.40
CA THR A 266 -8.57 -10.33 -15.01
C THR A 266 -8.28 -10.45 -16.50
N GLY A 267 -9.08 -9.76 -17.31
CA GLY A 267 -9.13 -9.89 -18.75
C GLY A 267 -7.76 -9.85 -19.42
N HIS A 268 -7.28 -11.01 -19.84
CA HIS A 268 -6.76 -11.14 -21.20
C HIS A 268 -7.98 -11.51 -22.04
N VAL A 269 -8.87 -10.54 -22.29
CA VAL A 269 -9.79 -10.66 -23.42
C VAL A 269 -8.99 -10.26 -24.65
N ALA A 270 -8.11 -11.16 -25.07
CA ALA A 270 -7.83 -11.30 -26.49
C ALA A 270 -8.56 -12.59 -26.87
N ASP A 271 -9.70 -12.42 -27.52
CA ASP A 271 -10.32 -13.49 -28.30
C ASP A 271 -9.28 -14.07 -29.26
N ALA A 272 -8.97 -15.36 -29.10
CA ALA A 272 -8.62 -16.33 -30.14
C ALA A 272 -8.47 -17.73 -29.52
#